data_AF-A0A3A4SQ70-F1
#
_entry.id   AF-A0A3A4SQ70-F1
#
_cell.length_a   1.000
_cell.length_b   1.000
_cell.length_c   1.000
_cell.angle_alpha   90.00
_cell.angle_beta   90.00
_cell.angle_gamma   90.00
#
_symmetry.space_group_name_H-M   'P 1'
#
loop_
_entity.id
_entity.type
_entity.pdbx_description
1 polymer ?
#
loop_
_entity_poly.entity_id
_entity_poly.type
_entity_poly.pdbx_seq_one_letter_code
_entity_poly.pdbx_strand_id
1 'polypeptide(L)'
;MSLIMRLSEVSLLKLSVQGYQILNMSWVAICLLYNERGIKVEIRRSGIKDLLMNFNLRRQLLNLMYGTPLESISRKLYMFLFQRENFYTDRLTTRVLKKALHQTSSCIDIGCYRGEILRHMVQLSPKGRIFAVEPSPYHHDFLEKKFPQVNFFQVALDNESGFKTFHFDRNYPARSGLLTEKNAGYQIEEIQVRVEKLDNLIPEDLKIDFIKIDVEGTEYPVISGGRNLIKRCRPVIIFEHGAGASGMYGRTSGDLYDLICEDIGLRLSTMDRWLAERSPLGKSSFIDCVKSGKYSDFIAF
;
A
#
# COMPACT_ATOMS: atom_id res chain seq x y z
N MET A 1 -30.25 31.19 0.51
CA MET A 1 -30.81 30.74 1.80
C MET A 1 -29.78 29.83 2.46
N SER A 2 -29.06 30.30 3.48
CA SER A 2 -28.09 29.48 4.21
C SER A 2 -28.80 28.74 5.34
N LEU A 3 -28.97 27.43 5.20
CA LEU A 3 -29.52 26.60 6.27
C LEU A 3 -28.38 26.18 7.20
N ILE A 4 -28.37 26.68 8.44
CA ILE A 4 -27.44 26.25 9.48
C ILE A 4 -28.18 25.22 10.33
N MET A 5 -27.85 23.93 10.18
CA MET A 5 -28.42 22.86 11.00
C MET A 5 -27.61 22.66 12.28
N ARG A 6 -28.30 22.62 13.44
CA ARG A 6 -27.71 22.28 14.74
C ARG A 6 -27.84 20.77 14.98
N LEU A 7 -26.76 20.15 15.48
CA LEU A 7 -26.63 18.71 15.73
C LEU A 7 -27.65 18.12 16.72
N SER A 8 -28.35 18.94 17.50
CA SER A 8 -29.29 18.49 18.54
C SER A 8 -30.72 18.20 18.05
N GLU A 9 -31.09 18.57 16.82
CA GLU A 9 -32.51 18.63 16.44
C GLU A 9 -32.99 17.62 15.40
N VAL A 10 -32.14 16.71 14.91
CA VAL A 10 -32.53 15.84 13.78
C VAL A 10 -32.31 14.37 14.09
N SER A 11 -33.22 13.81 14.87
CA SER A 11 -33.34 12.37 15.09
C SER A 11 -34.17 11.72 13.96
N LEU A 12 -33.55 10.75 13.27
CA LEU A 12 -34.17 9.71 12.45
C LEU A 12 -34.89 10.17 11.16
N LEU A 13 -34.11 10.45 10.11
CA LEU A 13 -34.59 10.42 8.73
C LEU A 13 -34.10 9.13 8.03
N LYS A 14 -35.02 8.22 7.73
CA LYS A 14 -34.80 7.12 6.77
C LYS A 14 -34.82 7.72 5.36
N LEU A 15 -33.66 7.80 4.72
CA LEU A 15 -33.54 8.19 3.31
C LEU A 15 -33.50 6.93 2.44
N SER A 16 -34.47 6.79 1.54
CA SER A 16 -34.32 5.89 0.38
C SER A 16 -33.83 6.72 -0.81
N VAL A 17 -32.75 6.26 -1.42
CA VAL A 17 -32.30 6.73 -2.73
C VAL A 17 -32.32 5.49 -3.62
N GLN A 18 -32.99 5.59 -4.77
CA GLN A 18 -33.15 4.57 -5.81
C GLN A 18 -32.47 3.22 -5.52
N GLY A 19 -33.23 2.30 -4.90
CA GLY A 19 -32.89 0.88 -4.80
C GLY A 19 -32.11 0.42 -3.56
N TYR A 20 -31.61 1.31 -2.70
CA TYR A 20 -30.87 0.90 -1.49
C TYR A 20 -31.51 1.46 -0.21
N GLN A 21 -31.97 0.56 0.67
CA GLN A 21 -32.30 0.91 2.06
C GLN A 21 -31.00 1.07 2.84
N ILE A 22 -30.64 2.32 3.17
CA ILE A 22 -29.42 2.57 3.94
C ILE A 22 -29.78 2.67 5.43
N LEU A 23 -29.73 1.54 6.12
CA LEU A 23 -29.83 1.46 7.57
C LEU A 23 -28.49 1.84 8.20
N ASN A 24 -28.48 2.91 9.01
CA ASN A 24 -27.35 3.45 9.76
C ASN A 24 -26.19 4.04 8.93
N MET A 25 -26.47 5.15 8.23
CA MET A 25 -25.40 6.06 7.80
C MET A 25 -24.95 6.93 8.96
N SER A 26 -23.67 6.84 9.29
CA SER A 26 -23.02 7.81 10.17
C SER A 26 -23.11 9.21 9.54
N TRP A 27 -23.32 10.24 10.38
CA TRP A 27 -23.54 11.65 10.00
C TRP A 27 -22.59 12.21 8.93
N VAL A 28 -21.41 11.60 8.79
CA VAL A 28 -20.43 11.92 7.76
C VAL A 28 -20.98 11.79 6.36
N ALA A 29 -21.66 10.70 6.04
CA ALA A 29 -22.17 10.50 4.68
C ALA A 29 -23.31 11.49 4.33
N ILE A 30 -24.05 11.97 5.35
CA ILE A 30 -25.01 13.08 5.22
C ILE A 30 -24.27 14.39 4.93
N CYS A 31 -23.20 14.72 5.67
CA CYS A 31 -22.40 15.92 5.40
C CYS A 31 -21.78 15.92 4.00
N LEU A 32 -21.34 14.75 3.50
CA LEU A 32 -20.75 14.62 2.17
C LEU A 32 -21.77 14.81 1.05
N LEU A 33 -22.97 14.24 1.17
CA LEU A 33 -24.07 14.41 0.21
C LEU A 33 -24.57 15.86 0.11
N TYR A 34 -24.58 16.59 1.23
CA TYR A 34 -25.05 17.98 1.27
C TYR A 34 -24.03 18.97 0.68
N ASN A 35 -22.72 18.71 0.85
CA ASN A 35 -21.69 19.57 0.30
C ASN A 35 -21.62 19.50 -1.24
N GLU A 36 -21.90 18.34 -1.85
CA GLU A 36 -22.02 18.23 -3.32
C GLU A 36 -23.20 19.02 -3.91
N ARG A 37 -24.21 19.33 -3.08
CA ARG A 37 -25.36 20.18 -3.47
C ARG A 37 -25.12 21.67 -3.20
N GLY A 38 -23.88 22.07 -2.90
CA GLY A 38 -23.51 23.48 -2.63
C GLY A 38 -23.87 23.98 -1.23
N ILE A 39 -24.19 23.09 -0.29
CA ILE A 39 -24.54 23.46 1.09
C ILE A 39 -23.29 23.38 1.96
N LYS A 40 -22.86 24.54 2.51
CA LYS A 40 -21.74 24.60 3.45
C LYS A 40 -22.11 23.97 4.79
N VAL A 41 -21.42 22.89 5.15
CA VAL A 41 -21.54 22.22 6.45
C VAL A 41 -20.32 22.55 7.31
N GLU A 42 -20.54 23.09 8.51
CA GLU A 42 -19.47 23.49 9.43
C GLU A 42 -19.39 22.50 10.62
N ILE A 43 -18.25 21.80 10.74
CA ILE A 43 -18.04 20.78 11.78
C ILE A 43 -17.22 21.40 12.92
N ARG A 44 -17.79 21.48 14.14
CA ARG A 44 -17.09 22.02 15.33
C ARG A 44 -16.24 20.95 16.02
N ARG A 45 -15.08 21.37 16.54
CA ARG A 45 -14.02 20.53 17.13
C ARG A 45 -14.47 19.57 18.26
N SER A 46 -15.52 19.90 19.01
CA SER A 46 -15.98 19.08 20.14
C SER A 46 -16.58 17.73 19.74
N GLY A 47 -17.11 17.59 18.51
CA GLY A 47 -17.65 16.32 18.00
C GLY A 47 -16.66 15.45 17.22
N ILE A 48 -15.42 15.94 17.03
CA ILE A 48 -14.40 15.22 16.25
C ILE A 48 -13.84 14.03 17.05
N LYS A 49 -13.75 14.11 18.38
CA LYS A 49 -13.22 13.02 19.22
C LYS A 49 -14.06 11.74 19.12
N ASP A 50 -15.39 11.85 19.18
CA ASP A 50 -16.30 10.71 19.06
C ASP A 50 -16.35 10.15 17.63
N LEU A 51 -16.16 11.03 16.64
CA LEU A 51 -16.08 10.66 15.22
C LEU A 51 -14.80 9.87 14.89
N LEU A 52 -13.67 10.29 15.49
CA LEU A 52 -12.36 9.64 15.34
C LEU A 52 -12.29 8.28 16.06
N MET A 53 -13.01 8.11 17.17
CA MET A 53 -13.11 6.83 17.88
C MET A 53 -14.04 5.81 17.19
N ASN A 54 -14.83 6.23 16.20
CA ASN A 54 -15.77 5.33 15.56
C ASN A 54 -15.08 4.48 14.49
N PHE A 55 -14.68 3.26 14.87
CA PHE A 55 -14.07 2.24 14.00
C PHE A 55 -14.85 2.02 12.68
N ASN A 56 -16.18 2.17 12.73
CA ASN A 56 -17.02 2.06 11.54
C ASN A 56 -16.79 3.19 10.54
N LEU A 57 -16.46 4.42 10.97
CA LEU A 57 -16.25 5.53 10.06
C LEU A 57 -14.98 5.34 9.22
N ARG A 58 -13.88 4.92 9.86
CA ARG A 58 -12.63 4.62 9.14
C ARG A 58 -12.88 3.59 8.04
N ARG A 59 -13.57 2.49 8.38
CA ARG A 59 -13.94 1.42 7.46
C ARG A 59 -14.91 1.89 6.37
N GLN A 60 -15.92 2.70 6.72
CA GLN A 60 -16.89 3.27 5.77
C GLN A 60 -16.20 4.19 4.76
N LEU A 61 -15.31 5.08 5.20
CA LEU A 61 -14.55 5.92 4.28
C LEU A 61 -13.61 5.09 3.41
N LEU A 62 -12.94 4.07 3.97
CA LEU A 62 -12.13 3.15 3.18
C LEU A 62 -12.95 2.38 2.14
N ASN A 63 -14.23 2.07 2.39
CA ASN A 63 -15.09 1.45 1.38
C ASN A 63 -15.54 2.46 0.32
N LEU A 64 -15.89 3.69 0.72
CA LEU A 64 -16.34 4.74 -0.20
C LEU A 64 -15.22 5.34 -1.06
N MET A 65 -13.96 5.20 -0.62
CA MET A 65 -12.79 5.67 -1.35
C MET A 65 -12.53 4.93 -2.68
N TYR A 66 -13.28 3.88 -3.03
CA TYR A 66 -12.91 3.00 -4.14
C TYR A 66 -14.15 2.52 -4.90
N GLY A 67 -14.18 2.80 -6.20
CA GLY A 67 -15.28 2.35 -7.08
C GLY A 67 -16.61 3.07 -6.84
N THR A 68 -16.60 4.19 -6.11
CA THR A 68 -17.79 5.01 -5.88
C THR A 68 -17.56 6.44 -6.36
N PRO A 69 -18.63 7.18 -6.72
CA PRO A 69 -18.53 8.62 -7.04
C PRO A 69 -17.93 9.46 -5.91
N LEU A 70 -17.97 8.95 -4.66
CA LEU A 70 -17.50 9.65 -3.47
C LEU A 70 -16.00 9.44 -3.21
N GLU A 71 -15.24 8.82 -4.11
CA GLU A 71 -13.83 8.47 -3.92
C GLU A 71 -12.96 9.67 -3.50
N SER A 72 -13.01 10.77 -4.26
CA SER A 72 -12.20 11.97 -4.01
C SER A 72 -12.50 12.62 -2.64
N ILE A 73 -13.79 12.68 -2.29
CA ILE A 73 -14.27 13.31 -1.07
C ILE A 73 -13.96 12.42 0.15
N SER A 74 -14.25 11.13 0.03
CA SER A 74 -13.95 10.15 1.07
C SER A 74 -12.47 10.08 1.35
N ARG A 75 -11.62 10.21 0.30
CA ARG A 75 -10.17 10.29 0.44
C ARG A 75 -9.74 11.56 1.18
N LYS A 76 -10.22 12.74 0.78
CA LYS A 76 -9.93 14.00 1.50
C LYS A 76 -10.34 13.95 2.96
N LEU A 77 -11.48 13.34 3.27
CA LEU A 77 -11.98 13.25 4.63
C LEU A 77 -11.24 12.19 5.45
N TYR A 78 -10.97 11.02 4.88
CA TYR A 78 -10.14 9.99 5.50
C TYR A 78 -8.75 10.55 5.83
N MET A 79 -8.19 11.30 4.87
CA MET A 79 -6.95 12.02 5.05
C MET A 79 -7.04 13.01 6.21
N PHE A 80 -8.04 13.89 6.21
CA PHE A 80 -8.23 14.89 7.27
C PHE A 80 -8.41 14.29 8.67
N LEU A 81 -9.11 13.15 8.78
CA LEU A 81 -9.47 12.54 10.07
C LEU A 81 -8.39 11.59 10.60
N PHE A 82 -7.78 10.77 9.74
CA PHE A 82 -6.95 9.64 10.18
C PHE A 82 -5.45 9.80 9.86
N GLN A 83 -5.02 10.89 9.21
CA GLN A 83 -3.60 11.16 8.90
C GLN A 83 -2.81 11.70 10.09
N ARG A 84 -2.19 10.83 10.88
CA ARG A 84 -0.96 11.23 11.58
C ARG A 84 0.26 10.36 11.34
N GLU A 85 0.11 9.09 10.99
CA GLU A 85 1.28 8.18 10.86
C GLU A 85 1.67 7.87 9.39
N ASN A 86 0.73 7.53 8.50
CA ASN A 86 1.07 7.12 7.12
C ASN A 86 1.51 8.26 6.17
N PHE A 87 1.39 9.53 6.57
CA PHE A 87 1.63 10.68 5.68
C PHE A 87 3.12 10.91 5.37
N TYR A 88 4.02 10.57 6.30
CA TYR A 88 5.45 10.82 6.11
C TYR A 88 6.05 9.86 5.08
N THR A 89 5.77 8.57 5.23
CA THR A 89 6.21 7.52 4.29
C THR A 89 5.66 7.76 2.89
N ASP A 90 4.34 7.98 2.74
CA ASP A 90 3.72 8.27 1.44
C ASP A 90 4.36 9.48 0.74
N ARG A 91 4.72 10.52 1.52
CA ARG A 91 5.38 11.72 0.99
C ARG A 91 6.81 11.43 0.55
N LEU A 92 7.57 10.64 1.31
CA LEU A 92 8.93 10.23 0.93
C LEU A 92 8.89 9.33 -0.30
N THR A 93 8.04 8.31 -0.33
CA THR A 93 7.84 7.42 -1.47
C THR A 93 7.50 8.21 -2.72
N THR A 94 6.56 9.16 -2.64
CA THR A 94 6.23 10.05 -3.77
C THR A 94 7.42 10.88 -4.25
N ARG A 95 8.28 11.36 -3.33
CA ARG A 95 9.51 12.10 -3.70
C ARG A 95 10.54 11.19 -4.37
N VAL A 96 10.69 9.96 -3.88
CA VAL A 96 11.57 8.97 -4.50
C VAL A 96 11.09 8.64 -5.90
N LEU A 97 9.80 8.34 -6.08
CA LEU A 97 9.20 8.09 -7.40
C LEU A 97 9.46 9.25 -8.37
N LYS A 98 9.25 10.50 -7.93
CA LYS A 98 9.54 11.68 -8.77
C LYS A 98 11.01 11.86 -9.12
N LYS A 99 11.94 11.38 -8.27
CA LYS A 99 13.39 11.43 -8.52
C LYS A 99 13.85 10.28 -9.42
N ALA A 100 13.28 9.09 -9.24
CA ALA A 100 13.71 7.86 -9.90
C ALA A 100 13.02 7.60 -11.26
N LEU A 101 11.79 8.09 -11.45
CA LEU A 101 10.98 7.77 -12.62
C LEU A 101 10.97 8.87 -13.67
N HIS A 102 10.94 8.43 -14.93
CA HIS A 102 10.73 9.26 -16.10
C HIS A 102 9.62 8.64 -16.97
N GLN A 103 9.24 9.34 -18.05
CA GLN A 103 8.07 8.95 -18.85
C GLN A 103 8.16 7.53 -19.44
N THR A 104 9.37 7.02 -19.69
CA THR A 104 9.63 5.70 -20.29
C THR A 104 10.03 4.62 -19.30
N SER A 105 10.09 4.94 -18.00
CA SER A 105 10.57 4.00 -16.98
C SER A 105 9.64 2.80 -16.84
N SER A 106 10.17 1.59 -16.90
CA SER A 106 9.37 0.39 -16.62
C SER A 106 9.43 0.05 -15.12
N CYS A 107 8.28 -0.25 -14.54
CA CYS A 107 8.10 -0.30 -13.08
C CYS A 107 7.35 -1.55 -12.65
N ILE A 108 7.63 -2.03 -11.44
CA ILE A 108 6.88 -3.12 -10.79
C ILE A 108 6.38 -2.65 -9.42
N ASP A 109 5.08 -2.79 -9.14
CA ASP A 109 4.49 -2.58 -7.83
C ASP A 109 4.08 -3.92 -7.22
N ILE A 110 4.85 -4.42 -6.23
CA ILE A 110 4.66 -5.73 -5.60
C ILE A 110 3.94 -5.52 -4.26
N GLY A 111 2.79 -6.17 -4.10
CA GLY A 111 1.89 -5.95 -2.96
C GLY A 111 1.07 -4.69 -3.13
N CYS A 112 0.55 -4.47 -4.35
CA CYS A 112 -0.02 -3.18 -4.72
C CYS A 112 -1.37 -2.85 -4.05
N TYR A 113 -2.00 -3.80 -3.35
CA TYR A 113 -3.20 -3.64 -2.54
C TYR A 113 -4.35 -2.91 -3.25
N ARG A 114 -4.45 -1.58 -3.13
CA ARG A 114 -5.48 -0.75 -3.79
C ARG A 114 -4.93 0.25 -4.80
N GLY A 115 -3.66 0.12 -5.13
CA GLY A 115 -2.98 0.85 -6.19
C GLY A 115 -2.63 2.30 -5.83
N GLU A 116 -2.45 2.63 -4.54
CA GLU A 116 -2.04 3.98 -4.15
C GLU A 116 -0.72 4.39 -4.81
N ILE A 117 0.30 3.53 -4.74
CA ILE A 117 1.62 3.75 -5.33
C ILE A 117 1.59 3.51 -6.84
N LEU A 118 0.94 2.43 -7.30
CA LEU A 118 0.72 2.13 -8.71
C LEU A 118 0.21 3.32 -9.51
N ARG A 119 -0.77 4.06 -8.98
CA ARG A 119 -1.30 5.29 -9.60
C ARG A 119 -0.22 6.33 -9.87
N HIS A 120 0.77 6.48 -8.98
CA HIS A 120 1.89 7.39 -9.19
C HIS A 120 2.84 6.88 -10.27
N MET A 121 3.13 5.57 -10.30
CA MET A 121 3.94 4.97 -11.36
C MET A 121 3.30 5.19 -12.74
N VAL A 122 1.99 4.95 -12.86
CA VAL A 122 1.21 5.20 -14.08
C VAL A 122 1.29 6.65 -14.55
N GLN A 123 1.19 7.61 -13.61
CA GLN A 123 1.23 9.03 -13.94
C GLN A 123 2.64 9.50 -14.34
N LEU A 124 3.68 8.98 -13.70
CA LEU A 124 5.06 9.40 -13.92
C LEU A 124 5.72 8.71 -15.12
N SER A 125 5.25 7.50 -15.46
CA SER A 125 5.82 6.66 -16.51
C SER A 125 4.79 6.20 -17.55
N PRO A 126 4.04 7.13 -18.19
CA PRO A 126 2.95 6.78 -19.10
C PRO A 126 3.37 6.07 -20.39
N LYS A 127 4.68 6.04 -20.72
CA LYS A 127 5.26 5.36 -21.89
C LYS A 127 6.13 4.17 -21.50
N GLY A 128 6.24 3.86 -20.21
CA GLY A 128 6.95 2.68 -19.71
C GLY A 128 6.02 1.47 -19.61
N ARG A 129 6.60 0.28 -19.38
CA ARG A 129 5.81 -0.92 -19.06
C ARG A 129 5.64 -1.02 -17.56
N ILE A 130 4.39 -1.10 -17.10
CA ILE A 130 4.06 -1.15 -15.68
C ILE A 130 3.46 -2.51 -15.38
N PHE A 131 4.00 -3.14 -14.33
CA PHE A 131 3.56 -4.41 -13.81
C PHE A 131 3.10 -4.23 -12.36
N ALA A 132 2.11 -5.01 -11.96
CA ALA A 132 1.62 -5.02 -10.59
C ALA A 132 1.34 -6.46 -10.13
N VAL A 133 1.71 -6.76 -8.90
CA VAL A 133 1.53 -8.09 -8.30
C VAL A 133 0.64 -7.96 -7.06
N GLU A 134 -0.45 -8.71 -7.04
CA GLU A 134 -1.41 -8.75 -5.94
C GLU A 134 -2.03 -10.15 -5.84
N PRO A 135 -1.72 -10.94 -4.78
CA PRO A 135 -2.24 -12.29 -4.65
C PRO A 135 -3.74 -12.36 -4.34
N SER A 136 -4.30 -11.32 -3.71
CA SER A 136 -5.69 -11.35 -3.24
C SER A 136 -6.67 -11.26 -4.42
N PRO A 137 -7.55 -12.27 -4.61
CA PRO A 137 -8.59 -12.22 -5.65
C PRO A 137 -9.54 -11.04 -5.46
N TYR A 138 -9.74 -10.58 -4.22
CA TYR A 138 -10.65 -9.47 -3.91
C TYR A 138 -10.15 -8.12 -4.42
N HIS A 139 -8.84 -7.96 -4.55
CA HIS A 139 -8.23 -6.71 -5.03
C HIS A 139 -7.93 -6.75 -6.52
N HIS A 140 -7.52 -7.91 -7.04
CA HIS A 140 -7.11 -8.10 -8.42
C HIS A 140 -8.14 -7.56 -9.44
N ASP A 141 -9.39 -8.03 -9.36
CA ASP A 141 -10.45 -7.63 -10.30
C ASP A 141 -10.73 -6.12 -10.32
N PHE A 142 -10.60 -5.47 -9.15
CA PHE A 142 -10.78 -4.03 -9.03
C PHE A 142 -9.61 -3.27 -9.65
N LEU A 143 -8.39 -3.74 -9.41
CA LEU A 143 -7.17 -3.11 -9.91
C LEU A 143 -7.07 -3.16 -11.43
N GLU A 144 -7.39 -4.30 -12.06
CA GLU A 144 -7.40 -4.43 -13.52
C GLU A 144 -8.37 -3.45 -14.17
N LYS A 145 -9.58 -3.30 -13.61
CA LYS A 145 -10.57 -2.33 -14.10
C LYS A 145 -10.11 -0.89 -13.89
N LYS A 146 -9.40 -0.60 -12.80
CA LYS A 146 -8.93 0.75 -12.45
C LYS A 146 -7.73 1.18 -13.28
N PHE A 147 -6.85 0.25 -13.64
CA PHE A 147 -5.60 0.50 -14.35
C PHE A 147 -5.45 -0.43 -15.57
N PRO A 148 -6.30 -0.30 -16.61
CA PRO A 148 -6.32 -1.20 -17.77
C PRO A 148 -5.02 -1.24 -18.58
N GLN A 149 -4.11 -0.27 -18.38
CA GLN A 149 -2.79 -0.20 -19.01
C GLN A 149 -1.70 -0.96 -18.24
N VAL A 150 -1.98 -1.47 -17.05
CA VAL A 150 -1.02 -2.18 -16.19
C VAL A 150 -1.13 -3.69 -16.45
N ASN A 151 0.00 -4.38 -16.44
CA ASN A 151 0.08 -5.83 -16.55
C ASN A 151 -0.01 -6.43 -15.14
N PHE A 152 -1.12 -7.07 -14.82
CA PHE A 152 -1.36 -7.63 -13.49
C PHE A 152 -0.97 -9.11 -13.41
N PHE A 153 -0.40 -9.49 -12.28
CA PHE A 153 -0.15 -10.87 -11.91
C PHE A 153 -0.84 -11.19 -10.59
N GLN A 154 -1.85 -12.07 -10.65
CA GLN A 154 -2.52 -12.60 -9.46
C GLN A 154 -1.70 -13.74 -8.83
N VAL A 155 -0.56 -13.39 -8.24
CA VAL A 155 0.33 -14.32 -7.53
C VAL A 155 0.89 -13.67 -6.28
N ALA A 156 1.33 -14.48 -5.33
CA ALA A 156 2.33 -14.02 -4.36
C ALA A 156 3.73 -14.31 -4.92
N LEU A 157 4.71 -13.50 -4.54
CA LEU A 157 6.09 -13.71 -4.95
C LEU A 157 6.87 -14.48 -3.88
N ASP A 158 7.70 -15.39 -4.34
CA ASP A 158 8.55 -16.22 -3.49
C ASP A 158 9.86 -16.59 -4.21
N ASN A 159 10.74 -17.34 -3.56
CA ASN A 159 11.93 -17.91 -4.17
C ASN A 159 11.69 -19.29 -4.81
N GLU A 160 10.43 -19.72 -4.87
CA GLU A 160 9.97 -20.96 -5.49
C GLU A 160 8.60 -20.78 -6.15
N SER A 161 8.28 -21.64 -7.11
CA SER A 161 6.98 -21.66 -7.79
C SER A 161 6.09 -22.75 -7.17
N GLY A 162 4.79 -22.50 -7.06
CA GLY A 162 3.86 -23.48 -6.49
C GLY A 162 2.59 -22.84 -5.95
N PHE A 163 2.11 -23.36 -4.81
CA PHE A 163 0.96 -22.81 -4.08
C PHE A 163 1.30 -22.67 -2.60
N LYS A 164 0.83 -21.59 -1.97
CA LYS A 164 0.95 -21.37 -0.53
C LYS A 164 -0.37 -20.86 0.03
N THR A 165 -0.56 -21.07 1.34
CA THR A 165 -1.67 -20.47 2.07
C THR A 165 -1.41 -18.97 2.23
N PHE A 166 -2.33 -18.16 1.76
CA PHE A 166 -2.40 -16.72 1.99
C PHE A 166 -3.44 -16.45 3.07
N HIS A 167 -3.05 -15.64 4.05
CA HIS A 167 -3.89 -15.29 5.20
C HIS A 167 -4.49 -13.91 4.96
N PHE A 168 -5.78 -13.88 4.61
CA PHE A 168 -6.51 -12.66 4.35
C PHE A 168 -7.21 -12.16 5.61
N ASP A 169 -6.80 -11.00 6.14
CA ASP A 169 -7.45 -10.39 7.29
C ASP A 169 -8.66 -9.55 6.84
N ARG A 170 -9.87 -10.04 7.11
CA ARG A 170 -11.10 -9.34 6.73
C ARG A 170 -11.31 -8.00 7.44
N ASN A 171 -10.69 -7.80 8.59
CA ASN A 171 -10.76 -6.56 9.36
C ASN A 171 -9.66 -5.58 8.95
N TYR A 172 -8.47 -6.08 8.60
CA TYR A 172 -7.33 -5.29 8.17
C TYR A 172 -6.70 -5.82 6.88
N PRO A 173 -7.38 -5.71 5.71
CA PRO A 173 -6.91 -6.36 4.47
C PRO A 173 -5.51 -5.95 4.01
N ALA A 174 -5.07 -4.74 4.36
CA ALA A 174 -3.72 -4.25 4.06
C ALA A 174 -2.60 -5.07 4.74
N ARG A 175 -2.89 -5.78 5.84
CA ARG A 175 -1.94 -6.62 6.58
C ARG A 175 -1.98 -8.09 6.16
N SER A 176 -2.66 -8.38 5.04
CA SER A 176 -2.79 -9.75 4.54
C SER A 176 -1.49 -10.18 3.87
N GLY A 177 -1.08 -11.43 4.07
CA GLY A 177 0.21 -11.91 3.59
C GLY A 177 0.31 -13.43 3.58
N LEU A 178 1.46 -13.94 3.14
CA LEU A 178 1.82 -15.36 3.30
C LEU A 178 2.16 -15.72 4.75
N LEU A 179 2.33 -14.73 5.61
CA LEU A 179 2.63 -14.89 7.03
C LEU A 179 1.39 -14.58 7.87
N THR A 180 1.27 -15.29 9.00
CA THR A 180 0.25 -15.02 10.00
C THR A 180 0.91 -14.83 11.36
N GLU A 181 0.69 -13.67 11.97
CA GLU A 181 0.74 -13.58 13.42
C GLU A 181 -0.59 -14.14 13.93
N LYS A 182 -0.56 -15.36 14.50
CA LYS A 182 -1.72 -15.97 15.17
C LYS A 182 -2.06 -15.20 16.45
N ASN A 183 -2.57 -13.99 16.33
CA ASN A 183 -3.10 -13.24 17.45
C ASN A 183 -4.61 -13.55 17.59
N ALA A 184 -5.04 -13.84 18.81
CA ALA A 184 -6.42 -14.15 19.13
C ALA A 184 -7.32 -12.91 18.87
N GLY A 185 -8.15 -12.96 17.83
CA GLY A 185 -9.15 -11.92 17.53
C GLY A 185 -9.30 -11.51 16.07
N TYR A 186 -8.42 -11.95 15.17
CA TYR A 186 -8.52 -11.65 13.74
C TYR A 186 -9.50 -12.60 13.02
N GLN A 187 -10.28 -12.07 12.08
CA GLN A 187 -11.05 -12.87 11.14
C GLN A 187 -10.17 -13.18 9.92
N ILE A 188 -9.30 -14.17 10.08
CA ILE A 188 -8.41 -14.64 9.03
C ILE A 188 -9.14 -15.64 8.15
N GLU A 189 -9.18 -15.36 6.86
CA GLU A 189 -9.59 -16.30 5.82
C GLU A 189 -8.33 -16.87 5.16
N GLU A 190 -8.24 -18.19 5.07
CA GLU A 190 -7.15 -18.87 4.39
C GLU A 190 -7.52 -19.11 2.92
N ILE A 191 -6.68 -18.61 2.02
CA ILE A 191 -6.88 -18.70 0.57
C ILE A 191 -5.65 -19.39 -0.01
N GLN A 192 -5.84 -20.41 -0.84
CA GLN A 192 -4.74 -20.95 -1.63
C GLN A 192 -4.43 -20.02 -2.79
N VAL A 193 -3.20 -19.51 -2.85
CA VAL A 193 -2.74 -18.64 -3.94
C VAL A 193 -1.55 -19.27 -4.65
N ARG A 194 -1.43 -18.98 -5.94
CA ARG A 194 -0.23 -19.34 -6.71
C ARG A 194 0.95 -18.49 -6.23
N VAL A 195 2.10 -19.12 -6.03
CA VAL A 195 3.37 -18.44 -5.78
C VAL A 195 4.29 -18.58 -6.98
N GLU A 196 5.09 -17.55 -7.23
CA GLU A 196 5.99 -17.50 -8.39
C GLU A 196 7.26 -16.72 -8.10
N LYS A 197 8.35 -17.06 -8.81
CA LYS A 197 9.58 -16.28 -8.80
C LYS A 197 9.41 -15.02 -9.65
N LEU A 198 9.85 -13.87 -9.14
CA LEU A 198 9.84 -12.63 -9.89
C LEU A 198 10.62 -12.72 -11.22
N ASP A 199 11.72 -13.48 -11.23
CA ASP A 199 12.51 -13.75 -12.44
C ASP A 199 11.69 -14.39 -13.58
N ASN A 200 10.64 -15.13 -13.26
CA ASN A 200 9.80 -15.83 -14.25
C ASN A 200 8.69 -14.95 -14.83
N LEU A 201 8.39 -13.80 -14.21
CA LEU A 201 7.25 -12.96 -14.61
C LEU A 201 7.62 -11.91 -15.66
N ILE A 202 8.88 -11.49 -15.69
CA ILE A 202 9.33 -10.35 -16.48
C ILE A 202 10.22 -10.82 -17.64
N PRO A 203 9.88 -10.47 -18.90
CA PRO A 203 10.68 -10.83 -20.06
C PRO A 203 12.15 -10.44 -19.91
N GLU A 204 13.07 -11.32 -20.35
CA GLU A 204 14.51 -11.12 -20.19
C GLU A 204 15.03 -9.85 -20.88
N ASP A 205 14.43 -9.50 -22.02
CA ASP A 205 14.77 -8.33 -22.84
C ASP A 205 14.21 -7.01 -22.29
N LEU A 206 13.31 -7.08 -21.31
CA LEU A 206 12.72 -5.90 -20.69
C LEU A 206 13.57 -5.40 -19.52
N LYS A 207 14.05 -4.17 -19.63
CA LYS A 207 14.67 -3.45 -18.52
C LYS A 207 13.62 -2.92 -17.56
N ILE A 208 13.80 -3.16 -16.27
CA ILE A 208 13.02 -2.57 -15.18
C ILE A 208 13.85 -1.49 -14.49
N ASP A 209 13.29 -0.29 -14.34
CA ASP A 209 13.98 0.85 -13.75
C ASP A 209 13.63 1.02 -12.26
N PHE A 210 12.46 0.54 -11.84
CA PHE A 210 11.95 0.72 -10.49
C PHE A 210 11.11 -0.45 -9.98
N ILE A 211 11.28 -0.80 -8.70
CA ILE A 211 10.47 -1.81 -8.02
C ILE A 211 10.03 -1.27 -6.65
N LYS A 212 8.74 -1.38 -6.31
CA LYS A 212 8.26 -1.28 -4.92
C LYS A 212 7.92 -2.69 -4.43
N ILE A 213 8.33 -2.99 -3.20
CA ILE A 213 8.04 -4.24 -2.49
C ILE A 213 7.34 -3.89 -1.16
N ASP A 214 6.17 -4.45 -0.96
CA ASP A 214 5.35 -4.25 0.24
C ASP A 214 4.54 -5.51 0.52
N VAL A 215 5.15 -6.51 1.16
CA VAL A 215 4.65 -7.89 1.17
C VAL A 215 4.58 -8.48 2.58
N GLU A 216 4.50 -7.60 3.58
CA GLU A 216 4.22 -7.92 4.99
C GLU A 216 5.14 -9.04 5.53
N GLY A 217 6.45 -8.92 5.28
CA GLY A 217 7.47 -9.81 5.87
C GLY A 217 8.04 -10.89 4.94
N THR A 218 7.68 -10.88 3.66
CA THR A 218 8.24 -11.80 2.64
C THR A 218 9.25 -11.16 1.69
N GLU A 219 9.87 -10.05 2.09
CA GLU A 219 10.79 -9.28 1.23
C GLU A 219 12.01 -10.10 0.81
N TYR A 220 12.58 -10.89 1.73
CA TYR A 220 13.72 -11.75 1.43
C TYR A 220 13.42 -12.76 0.30
N PRO A 221 12.38 -13.63 0.39
CA PRO A 221 12.08 -14.55 -0.70
C PRO A 221 11.68 -13.84 -1.99
N VAL A 222 11.00 -12.68 -1.93
CA VAL A 222 10.71 -11.87 -3.13
C VAL A 222 12.00 -11.42 -3.84
N ILE A 223 12.93 -10.81 -3.10
CA ILE A 223 14.21 -10.33 -3.66
C ILE A 223 15.06 -11.51 -4.13
N SER A 224 15.05 -12.62 -3.38
CA SER A 224 15.77 -13.85 -3.75
C SER A 224 15.21 -14.48 -5.03
N GLY A 225 13.89 -14.49 -5.23
CA GLY A 225 13.22 -14.98 -6.43
C GLY A 225 13.32 -14.05 -7.64
N GLY A 226 13.71 -12.79 -7.42
CA GLY A 226 13.98 -11.79 -8.46
C GLY A 226 15.46 -11.48 -8.66
N ARG A 227 16.36 -12.31 -8.12
CA ARG A 227 17.80 -12.02 -8.07
C ARG A 227 18.38 -11.75 -9.45
N ASN A 228 18.00 -12.52 -10.48
CA ASN A 228 18.58 -12.35 -11.81
C ASN A 228 18.04 -11.09 -12.50
N LEU A 229 16.75 -10.78 -12.35
CA LEU A 229 16.13 -9.53 -12.79
C LEU A 229 16.80 -8.32 -12.15
N ILE A 230 16.97 -8.35 -10.83
CA ILE A 230 17.56 -7.22 -10.10
C ILE A 230 19.03 -7.04 -10.51
N LYS A 231 19.80 -8.13 -10.62
CA LYS A 231 21.20 -8.07 -11.09
C LYS A 231 21.33 -7.49 -12.49
N ARG A 232 20.49 -7.92 -13.44
CA ARG A 232 20.58 -7.48 -14.84
C ARG A 232 20.08 -6.04 -15.03
N CYS A 233 18.98 -5.67 -14.37
CA CYS A 233 18.34 -4.36 -14.57
C CYS A 233 18.89 -3.27 -13.67
N ARG A 234 19.40 -3.63 -12.48
CA ARG A 234 19.83 -2.71 -11.42
C ARG A 234 18.79 -1.61 -11.11
N PRO A 235 17.52 -1.97 -10.85
CA PRO A 235 16.47 -0.99 -10.59
C PRO A 235 16.71 -0.26 -9.27
N VAL A 236 16.09 0.91 -9.12
CA VAL A 236 15.87 1.50 -7.79
C VAL A 236 14.73 0.73 -7.12
N ILE A 237 14.97 0.21 -5.92
CA ILE A 237 14.00 -0.61 -5.18
C ILE A 237 13.62 0.10 -3.89
N ILE A 238 12.32 0.34 -3.65
CA ILE A 238 11.82 0.68 -2.32
C ILE A 238 11.22 -0.59 -1.72
N PHE A 239 11.52 -0.90 -0.47
CA PHE A 239 10.90 -2.03 0.23
C PHE A 239 10.60 -1.71 1.70
N GLU A 240 9.52 -2.27 2.22
CA GLU A 240 9.19 -2.21 3.65
C GLU A 240 9.85 -3.37 4.40
N HIS A 241 10.64 -3.10 5.43
CA HIS A 241 11.28 -4.10 6.29
C HIS A 241 11.38 -3.57 7.73
N GLY A 242 10.29 -3.71 8.48
CA GLY A 242 10.22 -3.28 9.88
C GLY A 242 10.79 -4.28 10.88
N ALA A 243 10.86 -3.87 12.16
CA ALA A 243 11.33 -4.73 13.25
C ALA A 243 10.53 -6.04 13.40
N GLY A 244 9.22 -6.00 13.10
CA GLY A 244 8.35 -7.19 13.12
C GLY A 244 8.59 -8.18 11.98
N ALA A 245 9.12 -7.70 10.84
CA ALA A 245 9.51 -8.54 9.71
C ALA A 245 10.84 -9.27 9.94
N SER A 246 11.70 -8.73 10.82
CA SER A 246 13.01 -9.32 11.14
C SER A 246 12.86 -10.61 11.95
N GLY A 247 13.30 -11.74 11.40
CA GLY A 247 13.21 -13.06 12.03
C GLY A 247 12.12 -13.96 11.44
N MET A 248 11.24 -13.40 10.61
CA MET A 248 10.30 -14.18 9.81
C MET A 248 11.08 -15.04 8.79
N TYR A 249 10.60 -16.26 8.50
CA TYR A 249 11.32 -17.27 7.70
C TYR A 249 12.71 -17.72 8.22
N GLY A 250 13.05 -17.46 9.48
CA GLY A 250 14.36 -17.82 10.03
C GLY A 250 15.51 -17.02 9.40
N ARG A 251 15.21 -15.86 8.83
CA ARG A 251 16.18 -14.92 8.25
C ARG A 251 16.27 -13.65 9.08
N THR A 252 17.47 -13.13 9.20
CA THR A 252 17.77 -11.89 9.90
C THR A 252 17.78 -10.72 8.93
N SER A 253 17.67 -9.50 9.47
CA SER A 253 17.94 -8.29 8.68
C SER A 253 19.37 -8.29 8.09
N GLY A 254 20.33 -8.98 8.74
CA GLY A 254 21.68 -9.15 8.20
C GLY A 254 21.70 -9.98 6.92
N ASP A 255 20.89 -11.04 6.84
CA ASP A 255 20.79 -11.89 5.65
C ASP A 255 20.22 -11.12 4.45
N LEU A 256 19.20 -10.28 4.70
CA LEU A 256 18.62 -9.42 3.67
C LEU A 256 19.65 -8.40 3.15
N TYR A 257 20.46 -7.81 4.04
CA TYR A 257 21.56 -6.95 3.62
C TYR A 257 22.56 -7.70 2.75
N ASP A 258 22.98 -8.90 3.15
CA ASP A 258 23.96 -9.69 2.39
C ASP A 258 23.43 -10.04 0.99
N LEU A 259 22.15 -10.40 0.89
CA LEU A 259 21.50 -10.66 -0.40
C LEU A 259 21.52 -9.42 -1.31
N ILE A 260 21.13 -8.25 -0.79
CA ILE A 260 21.03 -7.02 -1.59
C ILE A 260 22.42 -6.47 -1.94
N CYS A 261 23.33 -6.41 -0.97
CA CYS A 261 24.59 -5.70 -1.10
C CYS A 261 25.76 -6.58 -1.54
N GLU A 262 25.93 -7.73 -0.92
CA GLU A 262 27.10 -8.59 -1.19
C GLU A 262 26.86 -9.50 -2.39
N ASP A 263 25.65 -10.04 -2.52
CA ASP A 263 25.33 -10.96 -3.61
C ASP A 263 24.83 -10.23 -4.88
N ILE A 264 23.79 -9.40 -4.75
CA ILE A 264 23.23 -8.65 -5.89
C ILE A 264 24.14 -7.49 -6.30
N GLY A 265 24.84 -6.85 -5.35
CA GLY A 265 25.72 -5.72 -5.63
C GLY A 265 24.97 -4.39 -5.78
N LEU A 266 23.85 -4.21 -5.09
CA LEU A 266 23.21 -2.90 -4.88
C LEU A 266 23.73 -2.26 -3.59
N ARG A 267 23.46 -0.97 -3.41
CA ARG A 267 23.71 -0.25 -2.15
C ARG A 267 22.40 -0.01 -1.45
N LEU A 268 22.42 0.06 -0.12
CA LEU A 268 21.22 0.22 0.69
C LEU A 268 21.22 1.56 1.44
N SER A 269 20.06 2.20 1.61
CA SER A 269 19.90 3.42 2.40
C SER A 269 18.49 3.55 2.96
N THR A 270 18.24 4.57 3.79
CA THR A 270 16.88 5.05 4.06
C THR A 270 16.45 6.02 2.97
N MET A 271 15.15 6.14 2.71
CA MET A 271 14.64 7.04 1.67
C MET A 271 15.07 8.50 1.85
N ASP A 272 15.04 9.03 3.08
CA ASP A 272 15.44 10.41 3.38
C ASP A 272 16.93 10.65 3.11
N ARG A 273 17.79 9.68 3.46
CA ARG A 273 19.23 9.75 3.20
C ARG A 273 19.53 9.71 1.71
N TRP A 274 18.87 8.83 0.96
CA TRP A 274 19.04 8.73 -0.48
C TRP A 274 18.55 9.99 -1.21
N LEU A 275 17.40 10.53 -0.82
CA LEU A 275 16.89 11.80 -1.35
C LEU A 275 17.85 12.96 -1.09
N ALA A 276 18.55 12.94 0.05
CA ALA A 276 19.57 13.92 0.44
C ALA A 276 20.99 13.56 -0.05
N GLU A 277 21.14 12.53 -0.90
CA GLU A 277 22.42 12.12 -1.50
C GLU A 277 23.52 11.82 -0.47
N ARG A 278 23.12 11.28 0.69
CA ARG A 278 24.04 10.85 1.74
C ARG A 278 24.62 9.48 1.42
N SER A 279 25.72 9.15 2.09
CA SER A 279 26.35 7.84 1.98
C SER A 279 25.35 6.71 2.28
N PRO A 280 25.44 5.58 1.55
CA PRO A 280 24.68 4.37 1.85
C PRO A 280 24.92 3.88 3.28
N LEU A 281 23.99 3.09 3.79
CA LEU A 281 24.14 2.38 5.06
C LEU A 281 25.07 1.17 4.89
N GLY A 282 25.93 0.95 5.87
CA GLY A 282 26.56 -0.35 6.07
C GLY A 282 25.65 -1.31 6.82
N LYS A 283 26.01 -2.59 6.86
CA LYS A 283 25.23 -3.68 7.47
C LYS A 283 24.79 -3.40 8.91
N SER A 284 25.72 -2.97 9.77
CA SER A 284 25.43 -2.65 11.18
C SER A 284 24.41 -1.51 11.30
N SER A 285 24.62 -0.41 10.56
CA SER A 285 23.70 0.73 10.56
C SER A 285 22.31 0.37 10.04
N PHE A 286 22.21 -0.49 9.02
CA PHE A 286 20.92 -1.00 8.55
C PHE A 286 20.19 -1.79 9.65
N ILE A 287 20.88 -2.74 10.29
CA ILE A 287 20.32 -3.55 11.38
C ILE A 287 19.85 -2.66 12.54
N ASP A 288 20.64 -1.64 12.91
CA ASP A 288 20.28 -0.69 13.97
C ASP A 288 19.06 0.16 13.60
N CYS A 289 18.96 0.60 12.33
CA CYS A 289 17.78 1.30 11.84
C CYS A 289 16.51 0.43 11.98
N VAL A 290 16.56 -0.84 11.55
CA VAL A 290 15.43 -1.77 11.67
C VAL A 290 15.05 -1.98 13.14
N LYS A 291 16.03 -2.27 14.01
CA LYS A 291 15.81 -2.49 15.45
C LYS A 291 15.22 -1.28 16.16
N SER A 292 15.61 -0.08 15.75
CA SER A 292 15.09 1.16 16.37
C SER A 292 13.59 1.37 16.13
N GLY A 293 12.99 0.70 15.14
CA GLY A 293 11.61 0.91 14.71
C GLY A 293 11.36 2.29 14.08
N LYS A 294 12.39 3.13 13.95
CA LYS A 294 12.28 4.48 13.40
C LYS A 294 12.03 4.48 11.88
N TYR A 295 12.46 3.43 11.20
CA TYR A 295 12.33 3.28 9.76
C TYR A 295 11.69 1.93 9.45
N SER A 296 10.62 1.96 8.67
CA SER A 296 9.98 0.81 8.03
C SER A 296 10.42 0.66 6.59
N ASP A 297 10.74 1.76 5.89
CA ASP A 297 11.03 1.73 4.46
C ASP A 297 12.49 2.04 4.13
N PHE A 298 13.05 1.21 3.26
CA PHE A 298 14.42 1.30 2.78
C PHE A 298 14.47 1.41 1.26
N ILE A 299 15.63 1.82 0.76
CA ILE A 299 15.88 1.95 -0.68
C ILE A 299 17.19 1.26 -1.07
N ALA A 300 17.13 0.41 -2.09
CA ALA A 300 18.28 -0.22 -2.73
C ALA A 300 18.52 0.33 -4.15
N PHE A 301 19.78 0.55 -4.54
CA PHE A 301 20.15 1.27 -5.78
C PHE A 301 21.61 1.05 -6.22
#